data_AF-B1T2Q2-F1
#
_entry.id   AF-B1T2Q2-F1
#
_cell.length_a   1.000
_cell.length_b   1.000
_cell.length_c   1.000
_cell.angle_alpha   90.00
_cell.angle_beta   90.00
_cell.angle_gamma   90.00
#
_symmetry.space_group_name_H-M   'P 1'
#
loop_
_entity.id
_entity.type
_entity.pdbx_description
1 polymer ?
#
loop_
_entity_poly.entity_id
_entity_poly.type
_entity_poly.pdbx_seq_one_letter_code
_entity_poly.pdbx_strand_id
1 'polypeptide(L)'
;MSQNTKYALPLMKRFPGFDYIYGVDFSMEAGAVHDRFKCVNWLTVLGDEIVTELGGAGPMRAALEPTCKIHEYAGGVVIQAGENPQLGDATRGDIPEAYRKVARYTKPVRFEAYSSRLFRVPDNLDKKEETLSWIRRFD
;
A
#
# COMPACT_ATOMS: atom_id res chain seq x y z
N MET A 1 -3.23 13.69 20.69
CA MET A 1 -3.13 12.27 21.12
C MET A 1 -1.96 11.63 20.41
N SER A 2 -0.93 11.18 21.11
CA SER A 2 0.11 10.37 20.44
C SER A 2 -0.48 8.99 20.16
N GLN A 3 -0.82 8.72 18.90
CA GLN A 3 -1.28 7.40 18.50
C GLN A 3 -0.14 6.40 18.71
N ASN A 4 -0.36 5.38 19.55
CA ASN A 4 0.68 4.40 19.89
C ASN A 4 0.48 3.13 19.05
N THR A 5 1.01 3.13 17.83
CA THR A 5 0.94 2.01 16.88
C THR A 5 1.49 0.70 17.43
N LYS A 6 2.28 0.74 18.51
CA LYS A 6 2.74 -0.47 19.22
C LYS A 6 1.57 -1.37 19.61
N TYR A 7 0.42 -0.80 19.99
CA TYR A 7 -0.78 -1.56 20.35
C TYR A 7 -1.66 -1.94 19.16
N ALA A 8 -1.54 -1.21 18.04
CA ALA A 8 -2.28 -1.49 16.81
C ALA A 8 -1.60 -2.55 15.93
N LEU A 9 -0.29 -2.78 16.11
CA LEU A 9 0.49 -3.69 15.28
C LEU A 9 -0.13 -5.12 15.16
N PRO A 10 -0.64 -5.76 16.23
CA PRO A 10 -1.30 -7.06 16.10
C PRO A 10 -2.58 -7.00 15.23
N LEU A 11 -3.35 -5.92 15.34
CA LEU A 11 -4.55 -5.71 14.52
C LEU A 11 -4.17 -5.47 13.07
N MET A 12 -3.16 -4.65 12.81
CA MET A 12 -2.62 -4.42 11.47
C MET A 12 -2.21 -5.76 10.82
N LYS A 13 -1.40 -6.57 11.52
CA LYS A 13 -0.97 -7.89 11.02
C LYS A 13 -2.13 -8.84 10.72
N ARG A 14 -3.19 -8.82 11.54
CA ARG A 14 -4.36 -9.67 11.35
C ARG A 14 -5.26 -9.17 10.22
N PHE A 15 -5.51 -7.87 10.15
CA PHE A 15 -6.49 -7.23 9.28
C PHE A 15 -5.79 -6.34 8.26
N PRO A 16 -5.18 -6.90 7.19
CA PRO A 16 -4.27 -6.16 6.32
C PRO A 16 -4.96 -5.05 5.52
N GLY A 17 -6.28 -5.11 5.33
CA GLY A 17 -7.08 -4.04 4.73
C GLY A 17 -7.25 -2.81 5.62
N PHE A 18 -7.00 -2.93 6.93
CA PHE A 18 -7.00 -1.79 7.85
C PHE A 18 -5.76 -0.92 7.62
N ASP A 19 -5.88 0.23 6.97
CA ASP A 19 -4.68 1.05 6.71
C ASP A 19 -4.18 1.77 7.96
N TYR A 20 -2.86 1.96 7.99
CA TYR A 20 -2.23 2.95 8.85
C TYR A 20 -1.97 4.23 8.06
N ILE A 21 -2.75 5.27 8.38
CA ILE A 21 -2.78 6.55 7.67
C ILE A 21 -1.97 7.58 8.47
N TYR A 22 -0.64 7.47 8.42
CA TYR A 22 0.23 8.54 8.90
C TYR A 22 1.25 8.91 7.82
N GLY A 23 0.85 9.86 6.96
CA GLY A 23 1.58 10.20 5.73
C GLY A 23 2.92 10.90 5.95
N VAL A 24 3.09 11.62 7.06
CA VAL A 24 4.32 12.38 7.35
C VAL A 24 5.54 11.47 7.43
N ASP A 25 5.41 10.32 8.10
CA ASP A 25 6.52 9.39 8.26
C ASP A 25 6.95 8.78 6.92
N PHE A 26 5.99 8.51 6.02
CA PHE A 26 6.31 8.07 4.66
C PHE A 26 7.07 9.15 3.89
N SER A 27 6.59 10.40 3.88
CA SER A 27 7.27 11.50 3.17
C SER A 27 8.68 11.74 3.71
N MET A 28 8.88 11.65 5.03
CA MET A 28 10.20 11.78 5.66
C MET A 28 11.16 10.63 5.30
N GLU A 29 10.64 9.42 5.13
CA GLU A 29 11.43 8.25 4.70
C GLU A 29 11.77 8.29 3.21
N ALA A 30 10.83 8.74 2.37
CA ALA A 30 11.06 8.92 0.94
C ALA A 30 12.08 10.03 0.68
N GLY A 31 12.05 11.12 1.45
CA GLY A 31 13.00 12.22 1.31
C GLY A 31 12.96 12.83 -0.09
N ALA A 32 14.06 12.73 -0.83
CA ALA A 32 14.19 13.19 -2.22
C ALA A 32 13.79 12.14 -3.27
N VAL A 33 13.30 10.97 -2.85
CA VAL A 33 12.77 9.96 -3.77
C VAL A 33 11.34 10.35 -4.14
N HIS A 34 11.15 10.77 -5.39
CA HIS A 34 9.86 11.14 -5.95
C HIS A 34 9.23 9.96 -6.72
N ASP A 35 7.99 10.13 -7.17
CA ASP A 35 7.28 9.19 -8.04
C ASP A 35 7.21 7.76 -7.47
N ARG A 36 7.05 7.67 -6.15
CA ARG A 36 6.82 6.40 -5.44
C ARG A 36 5.66 6.56 -4.49
N PHE A 37 4.97 5.47 -4.22
CA PHE A 37 3.86 5.44 -3.26
C PHE A 37 4.17 4.48 -2.09
N LYS A 38 3.48 4.70 -0.96
CA LYS A 38 3.67 3.92 0.28
C LYS A 38 3.34 2.43 0.06
N CYS A 39 2.05 2.12 -0.12
CA CYS A 39 1.55 0.77 -0.28
C CYS A 39 0.11 0.79 -0.83
N VAL A 40 -0.37 -0.36 -1.27
CA VAL A 40 -1.74 -0.54 -1.78
C VAL A 40 -2.75 -0.59 -0.63
N ASN A 41 -3.98 -0.15 -0.90
CA ASN A 41 -5.20 -0.50 -0.16
C ASN A 41 -6.40 -0.49 -1.14
N TRP A 42 -7.64 -0.48 -0.64
CA TRP A 42 -8.87 -0.48 -1.45
C TRP A 42 -8.83 0.56 -2.58
N LEU A 43 -8.42 1.78 -2.25
CA LEU A 43 -8.18 2.85 -3.19
C LEU A 43 -6.69 3.19 -3.17
N THR A 44 -6.06 3.20 -4.34
CA THR A 44 -4.66 3.60 -4.51
C THR A 44 -4.59 4.70 -5.57
N VAL A 45 -4.13 5.88 -5.18
CA VAL A 45 -4.01 7.06 -6.05
C VAL A 45 -2.58 7.14 -6.57
N LEU A 46 -2.41 7.20 -7.89
CA LEU A 46 -1.11 7.27 -8.57
C LEU A 46 -1.07 8.48 -9.50
N GLY A 47 0.04 9.23 -9.46
CA GLY A 47 0.28 10.36 -10.36
C GLY A 47 0.73 9.94 -11.77
N ASP A 48 0.67 10.87 -12.73
CA ASP A 48 1.01 10.62 -14.14
C ASP A 48 2.42 10.06 -14.34
N GLU A 49 3.40 10.50 -13.56
CA GLU A 49 4.78 10.00 -13.61
C GLU A 49 4.85 8.51 -13.28
N ILE A 50 4.13 8.09 -12.22
CA ILE A 50 4.02 6.69 -11.81
C ILE A 50 3.25 5.88 -12.85
N VAL A 51 2.14 6.41 -13.35
CA VAL A 51 1.30 5.77 -14.37
C VAL A 51 2.11 5.54 -15.65
N THR A 52 2.93 6.52 -16.04
CA THR A 52 3.83 6.42 -17.20
C THR A 52 4.89 5.34 -17.00
N GLU A 53 5.51 5.26 -15.82
CA GLU A 53 6.47 4.20 -15.49
C GLU A 53 5.83 2.79 -15.52
N LEU A 54 4.53 2.69 -15.20
CA LEU A 54 3.74 1.45 -15.30
C LEU A 54 3.25 1.14 -16.73
N GLY A 55 3.58 1.96 -17.73
CA GLY A 55 3.21 1.77 -19.13
C GLY A 55 1.89 2.43 -19.55
N GLY A 56 1.29 3.24 -18.68
CA GLY A 56 0.09 4.03 -18.96
C GLY A 56 -1.23 3.32 -18.62
N ALA A 57 -2.33 4.07 -18.67
CA ALA A 57 -3.65 3.60 -18.26
C ALA A 57 -4.18 2.39 -19.08
N GLY A 58 -3.80 2.28 -20.35
CA GLY A 58 -4.20 1.16 -21.22
C GLY A 58 -3.72 -0.20 -20.69
N PRO A 59 -2.40 -0.42 -20.55
CA PRO A 59 -1.85 -1.61 -19.91
C PRO A 59 -2.37 -1.86 -18.49
N MET A 60 -2.58 -0.80 -17.70
CA MET A 60 -3.18 -0.91 -16.36
C MET A 60 -4.57 -1.54 -16.43
N ARG A 61 -5.46 -1.03 -17.28
CA ARG A 61 -6.80 -1.58 -17.47
C ARG A 61 -6.75 -3.05 -17.91
N ALA A 62 -5.95 -3.35 -18.93
CA ALA A 62 -5.81 -4.71 -19.45
C ALA A 62 -5.37 -5.71 -18.38
N ALA A 63 -4.51 -5.30 -17.45
CA ALA A 63 -4.03 -6.16 -16.37
C ALA A 63 -5.01 -6.24 -15.19
N LEU A 64 -5.67 -5.14 -14.83
CA LEU A 64 -6.37 -4.98 -13.54
C LEU A 64 -7.88 -5.19 -13.63
N GLU A 65 -8.53 -4.81 -14.72
CA GLU A 65 -9.97 -4.94 -14.91
C GLU A 65 -10.38 -6.39 -15.24
N PRO A 66 -11.66 -6.78 -15.02
CA PRO A 66 -12.72 -6.01 -14.36
C PRO A 66 -12.62 -6.02 -12.82
N THR A 67 -11.72 -6.83 -12.25
CA THR A 67 -11.60 -7.02 -10.79
C THR A 67 -11.22 -5.73 -10.07
N CYS A 68 -10.32 -4.94 -10.64
CA CYS A 68 -9.88 -3.66 -10.09
C CYS A 68 -10.15 -2.57 -11.12
N LYS A 69 -11.04 -1.63 -10.80
CA LYS A 69 -11.46 -0.56 -11.72
C LYS A 69 -10.44 0.57 -11.74
N ILE A 70 -10.23 1.16 -12.91
CA ILE A 70 -9.33 2.30 -13.08
C ILE A 70 -10.14 3.57 -13.36
N HIS A 71 -10.03 4.54 -12.46
CA HIS A 71 -10.67 5.85 -12.58
C HIS A 71 -9.61 6.89 -12.92
N GLU A 72 -9.69 7.50 -14.11
CA GLU A 72 -8.77 8.56 -14.51
C GLU A 72 -9.17 9.91 -13.89
N TYR A 73 -8.18 10.74 -13.54
CA TYR A 73 -8.37 12.13 -13.15
C TYR A 73 -7.25 13.00 -13.74
N ALA A 74 -7.41 14.33 -13.70
CA ALA A 74 -6.36 15.23 -14.15
C ALA A 74 -5.12 15.09 -13.26
N GLY A 75 -4.06 14.47 -13.79
CA GLY A 75 -2.82 14.21 -13.07
C GLY A 75 -2.61 12.75 -12.64
N GLY A 76 -3.45 11.80 -13.06
CA GLY A 76 -3.19 10.38 -12.83
C GLY A 76 -4.42 9.47 -12.79
N VAL A 77 -4.34 8.41 -11.97
CA VAL A 77 -5.41 7.41 -11.83
C VAL A 77 -5.66 7.00 -10.38
N VAL A 78 -6.90 6.64 -10.08
CA VAL A 78 -7.27 5.91 -8.87
C VAL A 78 -7.56 4.47 -9.23
N ILE A 79 -6.80 3.54 -8.65
CA ILE A 79 -7.08 2.11 -8.72
C ILE A 79 -8.02 1.74 -7.59
N GLN A 80 -9.21 1.23 -7.92
CA GLN A 80 -10.16 0.66 -6.97
C GLN A 80 -10.03 -0.87 -6.99
N ALA A 81 -9.49 -1.46 -5.93
CA ALA A 81 -9.26 -2.89 -5.82
C ALA A 81 -10.52 -3.62 -5.31
N GLY A 82 -11.31 -4.20 -6.21
CA GLY A 82 -12.57 -4.85 -5.86
C GLY A 82 -13.73 -3.86 -5.66
N GLU A 83 -14.95 -4.41 -5.53
CA GLU A 83 -16.16 -3.59 -5.48
C GLU A 83 -16.31 -2.82 -4.17
N ASN A 84 -15.89 -3.41 -3.05
CA ASN A 84 -16.08 -2.89 -1.70
C ASN A 84 -14.76 -2.97 -0.91
N PRO A 85 -14.54 -2.11 0.10
CA PRO A 85 -13.39 -2.23 0.97
C PRO A 85 -13.46 -3.54 1.74
N GLN A 86 -12.38 -4.32 1.68
CA GLN A 86 -12.22 -5.56 2.41
C GLN A 86 -11.18 -5.38 3.52
N LEU A 87 -11.51 -5.87 4.71
CA LEU A 87 -10.61 -5.86 5.86
C LEU A 87 -9.58 -7.01 5.79
N GLY A 88 -10.03 -8.19 5.32
CA GLY A 88 -9.28 -9.44 5.33
C GLY A 88 -9.04 -9.99 6.73
N ASP A 89 -8.62 -11.25 6.87
CA ASP A 89 -8.11 -11.83 8.11
C ASP A 89 -6.96 -12.81 7.79
N ALA A 90 -5.73 -12.35 7.98
CA ALA A 90 -4.51 -13.11 7.72
C ALA A 90 -4.41 -14.39 8.57
N THR A 91 -5.01 -14.41 9.77
CA THR A 91 -5.02 -15.62 10.62
C THR A 91 -5.93 -16.71 10.08
N ARG A 92 -6.82 -16.35 9.15
CA ARG A 92 -7.75 -17.25 8.45
C ARG A 92 -7.35 -17.47 6.99
N GLY A 93 -6.22 -16.92 6.55
CA GLY A 93 -5.79 -16.95 5.14
C GLY A 93 -6.65 -16.08 4.21
N ASP A 94 -7.50 -15.20 4.75
CA ASP A 94 -8.41 -14.34 4.00
C ASP A 94 -7.73 -13.01 3.65
N ILE A 95 -6.81 -13.05 2.67
CA ILE A 95 -6.17 -11.85 2.15
C ILE A 95 -6.90 -11.41 0.87
N PRO A 96 -7.41 -10.16 0.78
CA PRO A 96 -8.12 -9.67 -0.40
C PRO A 96 -7.33 -9.87 -1.70
N GLU A 97 -7.76 -10.78 -2.57
CA GLU A 97 -7.02 -11.11 -3.81
C GLU A 97 -6.96 -9.91 -4.77
N ALA A 98 -7.97 -9.04 -4.76
CA ALA A 98 -7.94 -7.79 -5.51
C ALA A 98 -6.78 -6.89 -5.06
N TYR A 99 -6.49 -6.84 -3.75
CA TYR A 99 -5.41 -6.01 -3.23
C TYR A 99 -4.06 -6.64 -3.58
N ARG A 100 -3.94 -7.98 -3.55
CA ARG A 100 -2.75 -8.70 -4.04
C ARG A 100 -2.52 -8.48 -5.52
N LYS A 101 -3.57 -8.46 -6.33
CA LYS A 101 -3.49 -8.17 -7.77
C LYS A 101 -2.89 -6.78 -8.03
N VAL A 102 -3.38 -5.75 -7.34
CA VAL A 102 -2.84 -4.39 -7.46
C VAL A 102 -1.43 -4.30 -6.90
N ALA A 103 -1.13 -4.95 -5.77
CA ALA A 103 0.21 -4.96 -5.17
C ALA A 103 1.25 -5.59 -6.10
N ARG A 104 0.93 -6.71 -6.75
CA ARG A 104 1.79 -7.34 -7.75
C ARG A 104 2.06 -6.42 -8.94
N TYR A 105 1.01 -5.78 -9.47
CA TYR A 105 1.12 -4.89 -10.62
C TYR A 105 1.96 -3.63 -10.34
N THR A 106 1.71 -2.99 -9.19
CA THR A 106 2.35 -1.72 -8.78
C THR A 106 3.69 -1.91 -8.08
N LYS A 107 4.17 -3.15 -7.89
CA LYS A 107 5.40 -3.46 -7.17
C LYS A 107 6.63 -2.67 -7.64
N PRO A 108 6.88 -2.45 -8.95
CA PRO A 108 8.08 -1.73 -9.41
C PRO A 108 8.18 -0.27 -8.93
N VAL A 109 7.03 0.37 -8.67
CA VAL A 109 6.93 1.80 -8.29
C VAL A 109 6.61 2.00 -6.81
N ARG A 110 6.56 0.92 -6.02
CA ARG A 110 6.37 1.00 -4.57
C ARG A 110 7.66 1.43 -3.89
N PHE A 111 7.58 2.38 -2.97
CA PHE A 111 8.74 2.76 -2.16
C PHE A 111 9.05 1.64 -1.16
N GLU A 112 10.29 1.14 -1.14
CA GLU A 112 10.74 0.12 -0.18
C GLU A 112 12.06 0.47 0.53
N ALA A 113 12.66 1.63 0.23
CA ALA A 113 13.95 2.06 0.80
C ALA A 113 13.82 2.65 2.22
N TYR A 114 13.01 2.02 3.08
CA TYR A 114 12.76 2.50 4.44
C TYR A 114 13.96 2.27 5.37
N SER A 115 14.26 3.29 6.17
CA SER A 115 15.25 3.23 7.25
C SER A 115 14.65 2.70 8.56
N SER A 116 13.45 3.12 8.98
CA SER A 116 12.60 2.44 10.00
C SER A 116 11.38 3.27 10.49
N ARG A 117 11.03 4.42 9.94
CA ARG A 117 10.18 5.42 10.62
C ARG A 117 8.69 5.34 10.36
N LEU A 118 8.18 4.31 9.68
CA LEU A 118 6.75 4.33 9.30
C LEU A 118 5.79 4.26 10.50
N PHE A 119 6.07 3.45 11.51
CA PHE A 119 5.26 3.37 12.73
C PHE A 119 6.09 2.85 13.91
N ARG A 120 5.62 3.08 15.14
CA ARG A 120 6.22 2.51 16.36
C ARG A 120 5.89 1.02 16.47
N VAL A 121 6.88 0.23 16.89
CA VAL A 121 6.76 -1.21 17.19
C VAL A 121 7.19 -1.47 18.63
N PRO A 122 6.76 -2.58 19.25
CA PRO A 122 7.33 -3.06 20.51
C PRO A 122 8.85 -3.12 20.49
N ASP A 123 9.51 -2.85 21.62
CA ASP A 123 10.97 -2.65 21.67
C ASP A 123 11.76 -3.94 21.39
N ASN A 124 11.10 -5.09 21.44
CA ASN A 124 11.67 -6.40 21.13
C ASN A 124 11.56 -6.80 19.65
N LEU A 125 11.02 -5.95 18.77
CA LEU A 125 10.87 -6.22 17.33
C LEU A 125 11.78 -5.32 16.50
N ASP A 126 12.25 -5.83 15.37
CA ASP A 126 12.97 -5.01 14.39
C ASP A 126 11.99 -4.10 13.64
N LYS A 127 12.17 -2.80 13.82
CA LYS A 127 11.27 -1.79 13.28
C LYS A 127 11.28 -1.72 11.75
N LYS A 128 12.43 -1.97 11.12
CA LYS A 128 12.55 -1.95 9.66
C LYS A 128 11.89 -3.18 9.05
N GLU A 129 12.11 -4.36 9.63
CA GLU A 129 11.45 -5.59 9.19
C GLU A 129 9.93 -5.49 9.30
N GLU A 130 9.42 -4.97 10.42
CA GLU A 130 7.98 -4.75 10.62
C GLU A 130 7.41 -3.73 9.61
N THR A 131 8.15 -2.66 9.33
CA THR A 131 7.78 -1.69 8.29
C THR A 131 7.68 -2.37 6.92
N LEU A 132 8.71 -3.13 6.52
CA LEU A 132 8.72 -3.79 5.21
C LEU A 132 7.66 -4.88 5.11
N SER A 133 7.42 -5.64 6.18
CA SER A 133 6.34 -6.62 6.26
C SER A 133 4.98 -5.96 6.03
N TRP A 134 4.75 -4.80 6.63
CA TRP A 134 3.52 -4.03 6.42
C TRP A 134 3.36 -3.52 4.99
N ILE A 135 4.43 -2.97 4.41
CA ILE A 135 4.41 -2.43 3.04
C ILE A 135 4.17 -3.54 2.01
N ARG A 136 4.68 -4.75 2.28
CA ARG A 136 4.58 -5.94 1.42
C ARG A 136 3.43 -6.88 1.80
N ARG A 137 2.51 -6.46 2.68
CA ARG A 137 1.46 -7.35 3.24
C ARG A 137 0.51 -8.01 2.22
N PHE A 138 0.53 -7.56 0.97
CA PHE A 138 -0.27 -8.10 -0.13
C PHE A 138 0.57 -8.80 -1.21
N ASP A 139 1.88 -8.96 -0.99
CA ASP A 139 2.75 -9.69 -1.91
C ASP A 139 2.39 -11.20 -2.00
#